data_AF-K0AZZ8-F1
#
_entry.id   AF-K0AZZ8-F1
#
_cell.length_a   1.000
_cell.length_b   1.000
_cell.length_c   1.000
_cell.angle_alpha   90.00
_cell.angle_beta   90.00
_cell.angle_gamma   90.00
#
_symmetry.space_group_name_H-M   'P 1'
#
loop_
_entity.id
_entity.type
_entity.pdbx_description
1 polymer ?
#
loop_
_entity_poly.entity_id
_entity_poly.type
_entity_poly.pdbx_seq_one_letter_code
_entity_poly.pdbx_strand_id
1 'polypeptide(L)'
;MTDRKKVIVNINRQDYTVVSIESEEYIKEIARYVDENIKEILDKNSKLSNTMAGVLAAFNIADRYYKKSYELKDIKENVVKPLNELEETKKELEETKIKIEIIKEESEAKVKAIKEESETKIQSIIEENENEIKNLKEENEPYKEQLLKAKNEIEQLTKKNKQFENAIQIKEDELLSNQKIINDLQDKIFEHQMEIVQMKKQLEESLKLLDK
;
A
#
# COMPACT_ATOMS: atom_id res chain seq x y z
N MET A 1 23.06 71.41 -8.81
CA MET A 1 22.81 72.87 -8.90
C MET A 1 21.31 73.03 -8.98
N THR A 2 20.65 73.40 -7.88
CA THR A 2 19.18 73.51 -7.85
C THR A 2 18.82 74.95 -8.24
N ASP A 3 18.24 75.13 -9.43
CA ASP A 3 17.81 76.43 -9.93
C ASP A 3 16.69 76.99 -9.04
N ARG A 4 17.04 78.01 -8.25
CA ARG A 4 16.09 78.73 -7.39
C ARG A 4 15.38 79.79 -8.22
N LYS A 5 14.07 79.63 -8.40
CA LYS A 5 13.23 80.59 -9.14
C LYS A 5 12.58 81.57 -8.17
N LYS A 6 12.40 82.82 -8.63
CA LYS A 6 11.68 83.87 -7.90
C LYS A 6 10.24 83.90 -8.38
N VAL A 7 9.29 83.77 -7.46
CA VAL A 7 7.86 83.80 -7.76
C VAL A 7 7.21 84.89 -6.90
N ILE A 8 6.38 85.72 -7.52
CA ILE A 8 5.61 86.76 -6.83
C ILE A 8 4.24 86.19 -6.50
N VAL A 9 3.84 86.27 -5.24
CA VAL A 9 2.54 85.79 -4.74
C VAL A 9 1.87 86.86 -3.90
N ASN A 10 0.53 86.93 -3.98
CA ASN A 10 -0.26 87.86 -3.17
C ASN A 10 -0.88 87.10 -1.98
N ILE A 11 -0.62 87.55 -0.75
CA ILE A 11 -1.17 86.97 0.48
C ILE A 11 -1.72 88.11 1.34
N ASN A 12 -3.00 88.03 1.71
CA ASN A 12 -3.72 89.04 2.49
C ASN A 12 -3.54 90.48 1.94
N ARG A 13 -3.67 90.63 0.61
CA ARG A 13 -3.50 91.90 -0.14
C ARG A 13 -2.08 92.49 -0.11
N GLN A 14 -1.06 91.69 0.23
CA GLN A 14 0.34 92.09 0.16
C GLN A 14 1.10 91.18 -0.80
N ASP A 15 1.95 91.77 -1.63
CA ASP A 15 2.79 91.03 -2.57
C ASP A 15 4.10 90.60 -1.90
N TYR A 16 4.39 89.30 -1.97
CA TYR A 16 5.61 88.68 -1.46
C TYR A 16 6.39 88.03 -2.60
N THR A 17 7.71 88.23 -2.60
CA THR A 17 8.61 87.52 -3.53
C THR A 17 9.21 86.32 -2.81
N VAL A 18 8.80 85.11 -3.20
CA VAL A 18 9.29 83.84 -2.64
C VAL A 18 10.35 83.25 -3.55
N VAL A 19 11.47 82.82 -2.96
CA VAL A 19 12.55 82.13 -3.67
C VAL A 19 12.49 80.65 -3.29
N SER A 20 12.19 79.78 -4.25
CA SER A 20 12.10 78.34 -4.00
C SER A 20 12.67 77.52 -5.15
N ILE A 21 12.96 76.27 -4.85
CA ILE A 21 13.36 75.23 -5.82
C ILE A 21 12.14 74.47 -6.37
N GLU A 22 11.00 74.61 -5.71
CA GLU A 22 9.74 73.97 -6.07
C GLU A 22 9.08 74.65 -7.27
N SER A 23 8.09 73.99 -7.87
CA SER A 23 7.37 74.54 -9.03
C SER A 23 6.63 75.83 -8.68
N GLU A 24 6.45 76.70 -9.68
CA GLU A 24 5.71 77.96 -9.50
C GLU A 24 4.26 77.70 -9.09
N GLU A 25 3.65 76.66 -9.64
CA GLU A 25 2.31 76.20 -9.30
C GLU A 25 2.22 75.82 -7.82
N TYR A 26 3.19 75.07 -7.29
CA TYR A 26 3.20 74.67 -5.88
C TYR A 26 3.31 75.86 -4.93
N ILE A 27 4.14 76.85 -5.26
CA ILE A 27 4.31 78.06 -4.45
C ILE A 27 3.02 78.89 -4.46
N LYS A 28 2.38 79.05 -5.62
CA LYS A 28 1.08 79.73 -5.75
C LYS A 28 -0.02 79.01 -4.98
N GLU A 29 -0.03 77.68 -4.99
CA GLU A 29 -0.95 76.85 -4.21
C GLU A 29 -0.77 77.05 -2.70
N ILE A 30 0.47 77.06 -2.20
CA ILE A 30 0.76 77.38 -0.79
C ILE A 30 0.29 78.80 -0.45
N ALA A 31 0.59 79.78 -1.29
CA ALA A 31 0.19 81.15 -1.07
C ALA A 31 -1.34 81.30 -1.01
N ARG A 32 -2.07 80.63 -1.92
CA ARG A 32 -3.53 80.55 -1.90
C ARG A 32 -4.02 79.90 -0.60
N TYR A 33 -3.44 78.78 -0.19
CA TYR A 33 -3.83 78.10 1.03
C TYR A 33 -3.63 78.99 2.27
N VAL A 34 -2.50 79.69 2.38
CA VAL A 34 -2.25 80.62 3.49
C VAL A 34 -3.23 81.79 3.47
N ASP A 35 -3.50 82.37 2.29
CA ASP A 35 -4.46 83.47 2.11
C ASP A 35 -5.89 83.06 2.51
N GLU A 36 -6.34 81.88 2.12
CA GLU A 36 -7.64 81.32 2.52
C GLU A 36 -7.73 81.13 4.04
N ASN A 37 -6.70 80.60 4.68
CA ASN A 37 -6.70 80.43 6.14
C ASN A 37 -6.73 81.78 6.89
N ILE A 38 -6.04 82.81 6.38
CA ILE A 38 -6.09 84.16 6.95
C ILE A 38 -7.48 84.77 6.76
N LYS A 39 -8.08 84.63 5.57
CA LYS A 39 -9.46 85.07 5.28
C LYS A 39 -10.47 84.40 6.21
N GLU A 40 -10.42 83.08 6.38
CA GLU A 40 -11.31 82.35 7.29
C GLU A 40 -11.25 82.86 8.74
N ILE A 41 -10.07 83.26 9.22
CA ILE A 41 -9.90 83.78 10.58
C ILE A 41 -10.48 85.20 10.69
N LEU A 42 -10.24 86.04 9.67
CA LEU A 42 -10.77 87.40 9.62
C LEU A 42 -12.30 87.41 9.46
N ASP A 43 -12.87 86.47 8.69
CA ASP A 43 -14.31 86.30 8.51
C ASP A 43 -15.00 85.89 9.83
N LYS A 44 -14.33 85.07 10.64
CA LYS A 44 -14.83 84.65 11.98
C LYS A 44 -14.68 85.73 13.04
N ASN A 45 -13.69 86.63 12.93
CA ASN A 45 -13.51 87.74 13.86
C ASN A 45 -12.84 88.94 13.20
N SER A 46 -13.68 89.82 12.64
CA SER A 46 -13.26 91.01 11.87
C SER A 46 -12.58 92.11 12.71
N LYS A 47 -12.52 91.97 14.04
CA LYS A 47 -11.82 92.90 14.93
C LYS A 47 -10.34 92.55 15.13
N LEU A 48 -9.87 91.43 14.60
CA LEU A 48 -8.46 91.02 14.68
C LEU A 48 -7.59 91.84 13.73
N SER A 49 -6.38 92.17 14.18
CA SER A 49 -5.37 92.78 13.30
C SER A 49 -4.85 91.74 12.30
N ASN A 50 -4.41 92.21 11.12
CA ASN A 50 -3.79 91.36 10.09
C ASN A 50 -2.62 90.53 10.63
N THR A 51 -1.83 91.12 11.54
CA THR A 51 -0.71 90.43 12.19
C THR A 51 -1.21 89.29 13.10
N MET A 52 -2.24 89.53 13.90
CA MET A 52 -2.80 88.51 14.80
C MET A 52 -3.48 87.39 14.00
N ALA A 53 -4.19 87.74 12.92
CA ALA A 53 -4.79 86.77 12.00
C ALA A 53 -3.72 85.91 11.30
N GLY A 54 -2.59 86.51 10.90
CA GLY A 54 -1.44 85.79 10.35
C GLY A 54 -0.81 84.82 11.34
N VAL A 55 -0.63 85.22 12.61
CA VAL A 55 -0.11 84.34 13.67
C VAL A 55 -1.05 83.18 13.95
N LEU A 56 -2.37 83.43 14.03
CA LEU A 56 -3.38 82.37 14.21
C LEU A 56 -3.45 81.42 13.01
N ALA A 57 -3.31 81.94 11.78
CA ALA A 57 -3.24 81.12 10.57
C ALA A 57 -2.01 80.21 10.61
N ALA A 58 -0.84 80.76 10.94
CA ALA A 58 0.39 79.98 11.09
C ALA A 58 0.25 78.90 12.17
N PHE A 59 -0.35 79.22 13.31
CA PHE A 59 -0.59 78.26 14.40
C PHE A 59 -1.54 77.13 13.98
N ASN A 60 -2.65 77.45 13.31
CA ASN A 60 -3.60 76.46 12.82
C ASN A 60 -2.99 75.54 11.76
N ILE A 61 -2.18 76.10 10.86
CA ILE A 61 -1.46 75.32 9.84
C ILE A 61 -0.44 74.40 10.50
N ALA A 62 0.30 74.88 11.50
CA ALA A 62 1.23 74.08 12.27
C ALA A 62 0.52 72.93 13.02
N ASP A 63 -0.60 73.19 13.68
CA ASP A 63 -1.41 72.16 14.35
C ASP A 63 -1.87 71.07 13.38
N ARG A 64 -2.42 71.46 12.22
CA ARG A 64 -2.81 70.51 11.16
C ARG A 64 -1.62 69.69 10.65
N TYR A 65 -0.46 70.32 10.47
CA TYR A 65 0.76 69.65 10.07
C TYR A 65 1.21 68.61 11.10
N TYR A 66 1.25 68.97 12.39
CA TYR A 66 1.63 68.05 13.45
C TYR A 66 0.65 66.88 13.57
N LYS A 67 -0.66 67.13 13.50
CA LYS A 67 -1.69 66.07 13.51
C LYS A 67 -1.48 65.06 12.36
N LYS A 68 -1.35 65.55 11.13
CA LYS A 68 -1.05 64.68 9.97
C LYS A 68 0.29 63.97 10.08
N SER A 69 1.30 64.63 10.65
CA SER A 69 2.61 64.02 10.89
C SER A 69 2.53 62.88 11.91
N TYR A 70 1.71 63.01 12.96
CA TYR A 70 1.48 61.95 13.92
C TYR A 70 0.70 60.78 13.30
N GLU A 71 -0.37 61.05 12.54
CA GLU A 71 -1.12 60.02 11.79
C GLU A 71 -0.20 59.25 10.82
N LEU A 72 0.64 59.96 10.05
CA LEU A 72 1.59 59.32 9.15
C LEU A 72 2.62 58.46 9.90
N LYS A 73 3.06 58.90 11.08
CA LYS A 73 3.99 58.13 11.89
C LYS A 73 3.32 56.87 12.44
N ASP A 74 2.09 56.98 12.94
CA ASP A 74 1.31 55.86 13.46
C ASP A 74 1.03 54.83 12.36
N ILE A 75 0.57 55.27 11.19
CA ILE A 75 0.37 54.39 10.02
C ILE A 75 1.68 53.71 9.62
N LYS A 76 2.80 54.45 9.55
CA LYS A 76 4.09 53.84 9.25
C LYS A 76 4.47 52.77 10.26
N GLU A 77 4.29 53.03 11.56
CA GLU A 77 4.59 52.06 12.60
C GLU A 77 3.69 50.81 12.51
N ASN A 78 2.39 51.02 12.25
CA ASN A 78 1.40 49.95 12.08
C ASN A 78 1.57 49.15 10.78
N VAL A 79 2.27 49.68 9.78
CA VAL A 79 2.62 48.95 8.54
C VAL A 79 3.95 48.22 8.67
N VAL A 80 4.92 48.78 9.40
CA VAL A 80 6.24 48.16 9.56
C VAL A 80 6.17 46.85 10.36
N LYS A 81 5.37 46.80 11.43
CA LYS A 81 5.20 45.59 12.24
C LYS A 81 4.71 44.37 11.44
N PRO A 82 3.56 44.43 10.74
CA PRO A 82 3.09 43.31 9.93
C PRO A 82 3.99 43.03 8.72
N LEU A 83 4.73 44.03 8.22
CA LEU A 83 5.69 43.80 7.14
C LEU A 83 6.86 42.92 7.61
N ASN A 84 7.39 43.19 8.81
CA ASN A 84 8.44 42.37 9.40
C ASN A 84 7.93 40.94 9.72
N GLU A 85 6.73 40.82 10.30
CA GLU A 85 6.11 39.50 10.54
C GLU A 85 5.86 38.73 9.23
N LEU A 86 5.47 39.42 8.16
CA LEU A 86 5.30 38.82 6.84
C LEU A 86 6.64 38.34 6.27
N GLU A 87 7.72 39.07 6.50
CA GLU A 87 9.05 38.68 6.04
C GLU A 87 9.59 37.47 6.82
N GLU A 88 9.40 37.44 8.14
CA GLU A 88 9.73 36.29 8.99
C GLU A 88 8.94 35.04 8.59
N THR A 89 7.62 35.15 8.48
CA THR A 89 6.76 34.02 8.08
C THR A 89 7.05 33.51 6.67
N LYS A 90 7.42 34.40 5.72
CA LYS A 90 7.89 33.98 4.40
C LYS A 90 9.18 33.19 4.46
N LYS A 91 10.13 33.63 5.31
CA LYS A 91 11.39 32.92 5.50
C LYS A 91 11.15 31.53 6.10
N GLU A 92 10.32 31.42 7.13
CA GLU A 92 9.91 30.14 7.72
C GLU A 92 9.20 29.23 6.70
N LEU A 93 8.38 29.81 5.83
CA LEU A 93 7.71 29.10 4.76
C LEU A 93 8.70 28.54 3.73
N GLU A 94 9.70 29.32 3.32
CA GLU A 94 10.77 28.83 2.44
C GLU A 94 11.59 27.72 3.11
N GLU A 95 11.99 27.89 4.36
CA GLU A 95 12.73 26.87 5.11
C GLU A 95 11.93 25.57 5.24
N THR A 96 10.62 25.68 5.49
CA THR A 96 9.74 24.51 5.60
C THR A 96 9.53 23.83 4.25
N LYS A 97 9.40 24.59 3.15
CA LYS A 97 9.33 24.02 1.80
C LYS A 97 10.58 23.23 1.45
N ILE A 98 11.76 23.78 1.72
CA ILE A 98 13.04 23.08 1.49
C ILE A 98 13.10 21.79 2.32
N LYS A 99 12.71 21.83 3.60
CA LYS A 99 12.66 20.63 4.45
C LYS A 99 11.69 19.58 3.91
N ILE A 100 10.51 20.00 3.43
CA ILE A 100 9.52 19.09 2.82
C ILE A 100 10.10 18.44 1.56
N GLU A 101 10.80 19.19 0.72
CA GLU A 101 11.39 18.68 -0.52
C GLU A 101 12.49 17.65 -0.24
N ILE A 102 13.39 17.93 0.71
CA ILE A 102 14.41 16.97 1.17
C ILE A 102 13.76 15.70 1.74
N ILE A 103 12.77 15.84 2.62
CA ILE A 103 12.08 14.68 3.22
C ILE A 103 11.38 13.86 2.14
N LYS A 104 10.79 14.52 1.14
CA LYS A 104 10.14 13.84 0.03
C LYS A 104 11.14 13.03 -0.78
N GLU A 105 12.26 13.60 -1.19
CA GLU A 105 13.33 12.89 -1.90
C GLU A 105 13.88 11.70 -1.09
N GLU A 106 14.15 11.89 0.20
CA GLU A 106 14.59 10.81 1.09
C GLU A 106 13.55 9.70 1.20
N SER A 107 12.27 10.05 1.29
CA SER A 107 11.18 9.07 1.39
C SER A 107 11.02 8.28 0.10
N GLU A 108 11.15 8.91 -1.06
CA GLU A 108 11.09 8.26 -2.37
C GLU A 108 12.29 7.31 -2.55
N ALA A 109 13.49 7.73 -2.15
CA ALA A 109 14.68 6.89 -2.17
C ALA A 109 14.55 5.66 -1.26
N LYS A 110 14.04 5.84 -0.02
CA LYS A 110 13.79 4.73 0.92
C LYS A 110 12.76 3.75 0.37
N VAL A 111 11.66 4.24 -0.21
CA VAL A 111 10.63 3.39 -0.82
C VAL A 111 11.21 2.59 -1.99
N LYS A 112 12.07 3.20 -2.82
CA LYS A 112 12.71 2.51 -3.93
C LYS A 112 13.66 1.40 -3.44
N ALA A 113 14.51 1.70 -2.47
CA ALA A 113 15.43 0.72 -1.89
C ALA A 113 14.68 -0.47 -1.25
N ILE A 114 13.61 -0.21 -0.49
CA ILE A 114 12.78 -1.28 0.11
C ILE A 114 12.15 -2.16 -0.97
N LYS A 115 11.65 -1.57 -2.06
CA LYS A 115 11.08 -2.33 -3.18
C LYS A 115 12.12 -3.23 -3.84
N GLU A 116 13.28 -2.70 -4.20
CA GLU A 116 14.37 -3.46 -4.83
C GLU A 116 14.87 -4.60 -3.91
N GLU A 117 15.03 -4.35 -2.60
CA GLU A 117 15.41 -5.37 -1.63
C GLU A 117 14.33 -6.45 -1.47
N SER A 118 13.05 -6.06 -1.49
CA SER A 118 11.94 -7.02 -1.42
C SER A 118 11.82 -7.88 -2.68
N GLU A 119 12.01 -7.30 -3.87
CA GLU A 119 11.95 -8.01 -5.14
C GLU A 119 13.06 -9.05 -5.26
N THR A 120 14.29 -8.68 -4.86
CA THR A 120 15.43 -9.62 -4.85
C THR A 120 15.24 -10.77 -3.86
N LYS A 121 14.71 -10.50 -2.65
CA LYS A 121 14.36 -11.55 -1.69
C LYS A 121 13.27 -12.49 -2.21
N ILE A 122 12.22 -11.94 -2.83
CA ILE A 122 11.13 -12.73 -3.42
C ILE A 122 11.68 -13.61 -4.54
N GLN A 123 12.53 -13.08 -5.42
CA GLN A 123 13.15 -13.87 -6.49
C GLN A 123 14.00 -15.01 -5.95
N SER A 124 14.84 -14.76 -4.94
CA SER A 124 15.64 -15.82 -4.29
C SER A 124 14.76 -16.94 -3.72
N ILE A 125 13.67 -16.59 -3.03
CA ILE A 125 12.75 -17.58 -2.45
C ILE A 125 12.02 -18.37 -3.54
N ILE A 126 11.62 -17.73 -4.64
CA ILE A 126 11.00 -18.41 -5.77
C ILE A 126 11.99 -19.43 -6.37
N GLU A 127 13.24 -19.02 -6.58
CA GLU A 127 14.26 -19.86 -7.19
C GLU A 127 14.63 -21.07 -6.30
N GLU A 128 14.70 -20.88 -4.97
CA GLU A 128 14.87 -21.98 -4.00
C GLU A 128 13.70 -22.96 -4.05
N ASN A 129 12.46 -22.48 -4.01
CA ASN A 129 11.27 -23.33 -4.06
C ASN A 129 11.13 -24.07 -5.40
N GLU A 130 11.48 -23.44 -6.51
CA GLU A 130 11.47 -24.08 -7.83
C GLU A 130 12.46 -25.24 -7.90
N ASN A 131 13.66 -25.04 -7.33
CA ASN A 131 14.67 -26.10 -7.21
C ASN A 131 14.20 -27.24 -6.30
N GLU A 132 13.57 -26.92 -5.16
CA GLU A 132 13.04 -27.95 -4.25
C GLU A 132 11.91 -28.76 -4.90
N ILE A 133 10.97 -28.10 -5.59
CA ILE A 133 9.91 -28.77 -6.36
C ILE A 133 10.50 -29.69 -7.43
N LYS A 134 11.56 -29.25 -8.10
CA LYS A 134 12.25 -30.05 -9.12
C LYS A 134 12.88 -31.30 -8.49
N ASN A 135 13.62 -31.15 -7.39
CA ASN A 135 14.24 -32.26 -6.69
C ASN A 135 13.19 -33.28 -6.20
N LEU A 136 12.11 -32.81 -5.58
CA LEU A 136 11.01 -33.67 -5.12
C LEU A 136 10.32 -34.41 -6.27
N LYS A 137 10.22 -33.81 -7.46
CA LYS A 137 9.70 -34.49 -8.65
C LYS A 137 10.64 -35.59 -9.13
N GLU A 138 11.94 -35.31 -9.16
CA GLU A 138 12.97 -36.29 -9.54
C GLU A 138 13.01 -37.46 -8.55
N GLU A 139 12.90 -37.19 -7.25
CA GLU A 139 12.82 -38.23 -6.21
C GLU A 139 11.53 -39.07 -6.31
N ASN A 140 10.40 -38.48 -6.72
CA ASN A 140 9.13 -39.19 -6.81
C ASN A 140 8.99 -40.12 -8.03
N GLU A 141 9.74 -39.89 -9.12
CA GLU A 141 9.65 -40.74 -10.30
C GLU A 141 10.03 -42.22 -10.07
N PRO A 142 11.16 -42.57 -9.40
CA PRO A 142 11.48 -43.98 -9.16
C PRO A 142 10.41 -44.67 -8.29
N TYR A 143 9.83 -43.99 -7.31
CA TYR A 143 8.74 -44.56 -6.50
C TYR A 143 7.51 -44.85 -7.34
N LYS A 144 7.19 -43.98 -8.30
CA LYS A 144 6.07 -44.16 -9.23
C LYS A 144 6.29 -45.36 -10.16
N GLU A 145 7.50 -45.55 -10.67
CA GLU A 145 7.87 -46.75 -11.44
C GLU A 145 7.76 -48.02 -10.60
N GLN A 146 8.27 -48.02 -9.37
CA GLN A 146 8.19 -49.17 -8.46
C GLN A 146 6.74 -49.54 -8.17
N LEU A 147 5.88 -48.55 -7.93
CA LEU A 147 4.47 -48.75 -7.65
C LEU A 147 3.72 -49.34 -8.86
N LEU A 148 4.11 -48.95 -10.07
CA LEU A 148 3.59 -49.54 -11.31
C LEU A 148 4.03 -51.01 -11.48
N LYS A 149 5.31 -51.31 -11.22
CA LYS A 149 5.85 -52.68 -11.27
C LYS A 149 5.13 -53.58 -10.26
N ALA A 150 4.99 -53.12 -9.02
CA ALA A 150 4.28 -53.86 -7.97
C ALA A 150 2.81 -54.10 -8.32
N LYS A 151 2.11 -53.10 -8.89
CA LYS A 151 0.73 -53.27 -9.38
C LYS A 151 0.62 -54.36 -10.45
N ASN A 152 1.52 -54.35 -11.44
CA ASN A 152 1.52 -55.35 -12.51
C ASN A 152 1.79 -56.76 -11.96
N GLU A 153 2.71 -56.89 -10.99
CA GLU A 153 3.05 -58.16 -10.36
C GLU A 153 1.88 -58.71 -9.53
N ILE A 154 1.19 -57.85 -8.77
CA ILE A 154 -0.05 -58.21 -8.06
C ILE A 154 -1.11 -58.71 -9.04
N GLU A 155 -1.30 -58.06 -10.19
CA GLU A 155 -2.27 -58.49 -11.20
C GLU A 155 -1.94 -59.88 -11.76
N GLN A 156 -0.65 -60.15 -12.04
CA GLN A 156 -0.20 -61.46 -12.50
C GLN A 156 -0.39 -62.55 -11.46
N LEU A 157 -0.03 -62.29 -10.20
CA LEU A 157 -0.22 -63.22 -9.10
C LEU A 157 -1.71 -63.51 -8.87
N THR A 158 -2.57 -62.48 -8.98
CA THR A 158 -4.02 -62.63 -8.86
C THR A 158 -4.58 -63.55 -9.95
N LYS A 159 -4.12 -63.40 -11.20
CA LYS A 159 -4.50 -64.31 -12.30
C LYS A 159 -4.04 -65.74 -12.04
N LYS A 160 -2.80 -65.94 -11.59
CA LYS A 160 -2.28 -67.28 -11.26
C LYS A 160 -3.04 -67.92 -10.10
N ASN A 161 -3.35 -67.17 -9.03
CA ASN A 161 -4.14 -67.68 -7.92
C ASN A 161 -5.51 -68.18 -8.39
N LYS A 162 -6.19 -67.41 -9.25
CA LYS A 162 -7.47 -67.83 -9.82
C LYS A 162 -7.36 -69.11 -10.66
N GLN A 163 -6.25 -69.29 -11.39
CA GLN A 163 -5.98 -70.53 -12.13
C GLN A 163 -5.75 -71.72 -11.19
N PHE A 164 -5.00 -71.53 -10.11
CA PHE A 164 -4.76 -72.57 -9.11
C PHE A 164 -6.03 -72.95 -8.35
N GLU A 165 -6.87 -71.99 -7.96
CA GLU A 165 -8.18 -72.24 -7.35
C GLU A 165 -9.03 -73.14 -8.25
N ASN A 166 -9.14 -72.81 -9.54
CA ASN A 166 -9.88 -73.64 -10.50
C ASN A 166 -9.29 -75.05 -10.63
N ALA A 167 -7.96 -75.18 -10.64
CA ALA A 167 -7.29 -76.47 -10.76
C ALA A 167 -7.49 -77.34 -9.50
N ILE A 168 -7.46 -76.72 -8.31
CA ILE A 168 -7.75 -77.39 -7.04
C ILE A 168 -9.19 -77.90 -7.05
N GLN A 169 -10.14 -77.07 -7.46
CA GLN A 169 -11.56 -77.46 -7.54
C GLN A 169 -11.76 -78.71 -8.42
N ILE A 170 -11.17 -78.73 -9.62
CA ILE A 170 -11.25 -79.89 -10.51
C ILE A 170 -10.65 -81.14 -9.86
N LYS A 171 -9.51 -81.00 -9.17
CA LYS A 171 -8.86 -82.13 -8.49
C LYS A 171 -9.68 -82.64 -7.31
N GLU A 172 -10.35 -81.75 -6.56
CA GLU A 172 -11.27 -82.12 -5.49
C GLU A 172 -12.47 -82.91 -6.03
N ASP A 173 -13.06 -82.47 -7.16
CA ASP A 173 -14.16 -83.18 -7.82
C ASP A 173 -13.74 -84.58 -8.32
N GLU A 174 -12.56 -84.68 -8.95
CA GLU A 174 -11.98 -85.96 -9.36
C GLU A 174 -11.73 -86.90 -8.17
N LEU A 175 -11.21 -86.38 -7.06
CA LEU A 175 -10.94 -87.15 -5.85
C LEU A 175 -12.25 -87.69 -5.25
N LEU A 176 -13.29 -86.86 -5.18
CA LEU A 176 -14.62 -87.25 -4.73
C LEU A 176 -15.21 -88.37 -5.60
N SER A 177 -15.05 -88.27 -6.92
CA SER A 177 -15.46 -89.33 -7.85
C SER A 177 -14.67 -90.62 -7.62
N ASN A 178 -13.35 -90.54 -7.48
CA ASN A 178 -12.50 -91.70 -7.22
C ASN A 178 -12.81 -92.36 -5.87
N GLN A 179 -13.09 -91.58 -4.82
CA GLN A 179 -13.52 -92.09 -3.52
C GLN A 179 -14.82 -92.88 -3.62
N LYS A 180 -15.81 -92.41 -4.40
CA LYS A 180 -17.04 -93.17 -4.67
C LYS A 180 -16.75 -94.50 -5.35
N ILE A 181 -15.92 -94.49 -6.41
CA ILE A 181 -15.53 -95.71 -7.13
C ILE A 181 -14.83 -96.71 -6.21
N ILE A 182 -13.93 -96.24 -5.33
CA ILE A 182 -13.24 -97.10 -4.36
C ILE A 182 -14.25 -97.74 -3.40
N ASN A 183 -15.21 -96.98 -2.88
CA ASN A 183 -16.25 -97.51 -2.00
C ASN A 183 -17.09 -98.57 -2.72
N ASP A 184 -17.53 -98.30 -3.96
CA ASP A 184 -18.29 -99.26 -4.77
C ASP A 184 -17.52 -100.57 -5.02
N LEU A 185 -16.20 -100.48 -5.24
CA LEU A 185 -15.34 -101.64 -5.41
C LEU A 185 -15.12 -102.40 -4.09
N GLN A 186 -14.99 -101.68 -2.97
CA GLN A 186 -14.90 -102.29 -1.64
C GLN A 186 -16.16 -103.07 -1.29
N ASP A 187 -17.34 -102.51 -1.58
CA ASP A 187 -18.63 -103.18 -1.37
C ASP A 187 -18.71 -104.47 -2.21
N LYS A 188 -18.34 -104.43 -3.48
CA LYS A 188 -18.28 -105.64 -4.36
C LYS A 188 -17.30 -106.68 -3.86
N ILE A 189 -16.11 -106.28 -3.39
CA ILE A 189 -15.13 -107.21 -2.82
C ILE A 189 -15.71 -107.87 -1.57
N PHE A 190 -16.40 -107.10 -0.72
CA PHE A 190 -17.05 -107.62 0.48
C PHE A 190 -18.14 -108.64 0.14
N GLU A 191 -18.99 -108.36 -0.86
CA GLU A 191 -19.98 -109.30 -1.38
C GLU A 191 -19.32 -110.61 -1.84
N HIS A 192 -18.30 -110.52 -2.71
CA HIS A 192 -17.57 -111.70 -3.18
C HIS A 192 -16.87 -112.46 -2.06
N GLN A 193 -16.30 -111.77 -1.06
CA GLN A 193 -15.73 -112.42 0.13
C GLN A 193 -16.80 -113.18 0.92
N MET A 194 -17.99 -112.61 1.07
CA MET A 194 -19.11 -113.23 1.77
C MET A 194 -19.63 -114.47 1.02
N GLU A 195 -19.76 -114.40 -0.31
CA GLU A 195 -20.07 -115.53 -1.18
C GLU A 195 -19.05 -116.66 -1.04
N ILE A 196 -17.74 -116.35 -1.04
CA ILE A 196 -16.67 -117.34 -0.84
C ILE A 196 -16.82 -118.03 0.52
N VAL A 197 -17.13 -117.28 1.58
CA VAL A 197 -17.34 -117.85 2.92
C VAL A 197 -18.56 -118.78 2.95
N GLN A 198 -19.66 -118.38 2.32
CA GLN A 198 -20.87 -119.21 2.20
C GLN A 198 -20.57 -120.51 1.42
N MET A 199 -19.91 -120.41 0.26
CA MET A 199 -19.50 -121.56 -0.53
C MET A 199 -18.57 -122.49 0.25
N LYS A 200 -17.58 -121.95 0.99
CA LYS A 200 -16.70 -122.74 1.87
C LYS A 200 -17.48 -123.47 2.95
N LYS A 201 -18.47 -122.82 3.59
CA LYS A 201 -19.31 -123.43 4.61
C LYS A 201 -20.17 -124.56 4.05
N GLN A 202 -20.81 -124.34 2.89
CA GLN A 202 -21.59 -125.37 2.18
C GLN A 202 -20.72 -126.58 1.79
N LEU A 203 -19.46 -126.32 1.38
CA LEU A 203 -18.51 -127.38 1.06
C LEU A 203 -18.13 -128.19 2.30
N GLU A 204 -17.87 -127.55 3.44
CA GLU A 204 -17.63 -128.24 4.73
C GLU A 204 -18.84 -129.08 5.18
N GLU A 205 -20.05 -128.55 5.02
CA GLU A 205 -21.29 -129.28 5.34
C GLU A 205 -21.50 -130.48 4.41
N SER A 206 -21.19 -130.33 3.12
CA SER A 206 -21.24 -131.42 2.13
C SER A 206 -20.18 -132.49 2.38
N LEU A 207 -18.97 -132.10 2.80
CA LEU A 207 -17.90 -133.03 3.21
C LEU A 207 -18.30 -133.83 4.47
N LYS A 208 -18.95 -133.19 5.46
CA LYS A 208 -19.51 -133.88 6.64
C LYS A 208 -20.65 -134.85 6.34
N LEU A 209 -21.35 -134.67 5.22
CA LEU A 209 -22.39 -135.60 4.74
C LEU A 209 -21.81 -136.80 3.98
N LEU A 210 -20.60 -136.69 3.42
CA LEU A 210 -19.89 -137.79 2.77
C LEU A 210 -19.14 -138.70 3.75
N ASP A 211 -18.74 -138.19 4.92
CA ASP A 211 -18.03 -138.94 5.98
C ASP A 211 -18.99 -139.65 6.98
N LYS A 212 -20.25 -139.92 6.58
CA LYS A 212 -21.29 -140.58 7.39
C LYS A 212 -21.82 -141.83 6.69
#